data_AF-A0A0C3QJJ9-F1
#
_entry.id   AF-A0A0C3QJJ9-F1
#
_cell.length_a   1.000
_cell.length_b   1.000
_cell.length_c   1.000
_cell.angle_alpha   90.00
_cell.angle_beta   90.00
_cell.angle_gamma   90.00
#
_symmetry.space_group_name_H-M   'P 1'
#
loop_
_entity.id
_entity.type
_entity.pdbx_description
1 polymer ?
#
loop_
_entity_poly.entity_id
_entity_poly.type
_entity_poly.pdbx_seq_one_letter_code
_entity_poly.pdbx_strand_id
1 'polypeptide(L)'
;KGGRKEADFVAKWFTREQKQDGKSERWLYSCNFCPQDLKQLIVHRDNALANHIIKNCALASAEAREDANMFIMKRGNITLADIPLTPATASTEDVDSGSEALGENPAKRKRLSLMEQRSIDSFLERPMTEEEKRASDIKFLRFLIHANVPFNVVNSPLLDEFVKSLRKTYAPPS
;
A
#
# COMPACT_ATOMS: atom_id res chain seq x y z
N LYS A 1 -20.67 -33.40 6.00
CA LYS A 1 -20.71 -31.93 6.22
C LYS A 1 -19.28 -31.40 6.08
N GLY A 2 -18.87 -30.99 4.87
CA GLY A 2 -17.49 -30.60 4.55
C GLY A 2 -17.31 -29.09 4.48
N GLY A 3 -17.46 -28.40 5.61
CA GLY A 3 -17.10 -26.98 5.71
C GLY A 3 -15.61 -26.84 5.93
N ARG A 4 -14.97 -25.86 5.28
CA ARG A 4 -13.57 -25.50 5.54
C ARG A 4 -13.43 -25.21 7.04
N LYS A 5 -12.44 -25.83 7.72
CA LYS A 5 -12.16 -25.53 9.13
C LYS A 5 -11.95 -24.03 9.28
N GLU A 6 -12.53 -23.44 10.33
CA GLU A 6 -12.27 -22.05 10.67
C GLU A 6 -10.78 -21.85 10.86
N ALA A 7 -10.25 -20.73 10.38
CA ALA A 7 -8.85 -20.41 10.61
C ALA A 7 -8.62 -20.17 12.11
N ASP A 8 -7.50 -20.66 12.64
CA ASP A 8 -7.17 -20.57 14.07
C ASP A 8 -7.25 -19.12 14.60
N PHE A 9 -6.87 -18.14 13.78
CA PHE A 9 -7.02 -16.70 14.05
C PHE A 9 -8.46 -16.29 14.38
N VAL A 10 -9.42 -16.75 13.58
CA VAL A 10 -10.83 -16.36 13.72
C VAL A 10 -11.41 -16.95 14.98
N ALA A 11 -11.11 -18.22 15.28
CA ALA A 11 -11.58 -18.88 16.49
C ALA A 11 -10.99 -18.27 17.78
N LYS A 12 -9.76 -17.75 17.72
CA LYS A 12 -9.07 -17.16 18.88
C LYS A 12 -9.62 -15.78 19.26
N TRP A 13 -9.88 -14.91 18.28
CA TRP A 13 -10.16 -13.49 18.55
C TRP A 13 -11.61 -13.06 18.28
N PHE A 14 -12.43 -13.94 17.69
CA PHE A 14 -13.80 -13.65 17.35
C PHE A 14 -14.76 -14.74 17.84
N THR A 15 -15.93 -14.29 18.27
CA THR A 15 -17.04 -15.19 18.61
C THR A 15 -18.02 -15.25 17.44
N ARG A 16 -18.35 -16.46 16.99
CA ARG A 16 -19.37 -16.69 15.96
C ARG A 16 -20.75 -16.48 16.56
N GLU A 17 -21.54 -15.60 15.96
CA GLU A 17 -22.90 -15.33 16.42
C GLU A 17 -23.93 -15.96 15.48
N GLN A 18 -24.52 -15.15 14.59
CA GLN A 18 -25.65 -15.55 13.78
C GLN A 18 -25.26 -15.83 12.33
N LYS A 19 -26.04 -16.68 11.66
CA LYS A 19 -25.94 -16.85 10.22
C LYS A 19 -26.62 -15.66 9.55
N GLN A 20 -25.98 -15.09 8.54
CA GLN A 20 -26.55 -13.96 7.80
C GLN A 20 -27.80 -14.43 7.04
N ASP A 21 -28.94 -13.81 7.32
CA ASP A 21 -30.19 -14.14 6.66
C ASP A 21 -30.17 -13.70 5.19
N GLY A 22 -30.33 -14.67 4.29
CA GLY A 22 -30.41 -14.45 2.84
C GLY A 22 -29.31 -15.16 2.05
N LYS A 23 -29.66 -16.32 1.49
CA LYS A 23 -29.01 -17.07 0.38
C LYS A 23 -27.51 -17.39 0.49
N SER A 24 -26.78 -16.92 1.49
CA SER A 24 -25.35 -17.18 1.65
C SER A 24 -25.08 -17.95 2.95
N GLU A 25 -24.23 -18.99 2.90
CA GLU A 25 -23.75 -19.71 4.08
C GLU A 25 -22.72 -18.87 4.88
N ARG A 26 -22.99 -17.58 5.07
CA ARG A 26 -22.08 -16.65 5.73
C ARG A 26 -22.46 -16.48 7.19
N TRP A 27 -21.43 -16.39 8.01
CA TRP A 27 -21.54 -16.22 9.45
C TRP A 27 -21.11 -14.80 9.83
N LEU A 28 -21.85 -14.23 10.79
CA LEU A 28 -21.51 -13.00 11.47
C LEU A 28 -20.67 -13.33 12.69
N TYR A 29 -19.65 -12.51 12.93
CA TYR A 29 -18.76 -12.64 14.06
C TYR A 29 -18.72 -11.33 14.83
N SER A 30 -18.49 -11.45 16.12
CA SER A 30 -18.23 -10.31 16.99
C SER A 30 -16.80 -10.35 17.51
N CYS A 31 -16.16 -9.19 17.57
CA CYS A 31 -14.83 -9.03 18.15
C CYS A 31 -14.88 -9.21 19.68
N ASN A 32 -13.94 -9.97 20.24
CA ASN A 32 -13.88 -10.23 21.69
C ASN A 32 -13.35 -9.04 22.49
N PHE A 33 -12.72 -8.05 21.84
CA PHE A 33 -12.12 -6.87 22.49
C PHE A 33 -13.03 -5.64 22.50
N CYS A 34 -14.03 -5.59 21.61
CA CYS A 34 -14.94 -4.45 21.57
C CYS A 34 -15.86 -4.47 22.80
N PRO A 35 -16.04 -3.33 23.48
CA PRO A 35 -17.03 -3.23 24.54
C PRO A 35 -18.42 -3.46 23.96
N GLN A 36 -19.36 -3.96 24.77
CA GLN A 36 -20.69 -4.37 24.30
C GLN A 36 -21.42 -3.23 23.57
N ASP A 37 -21.20 -1.98 23.99
CA ASP A 37 -21.81 -0.79 23.39
C ASP A 37 -21.32 -0.48 21.96
N LEU A 38 -20.12 -0.97 21.60
CA LEU A 38 -19.51 -0.79 20.26
C LEU A 38 -19.35 -2.13 19.54
N LYS A 39 -20.01 -3.19 20.01
CA LYS A 39 -19.89 -4.54 19.47
C LYS A 39 -20.57 -4.61 18.11
N GLN A 40 -19.77 -4.42 17.06
CA GLN A 40 -20.24 -4.53 15.68
C GLN A 40 -20.25 -5.99 15.21
N LEU A 41 -21.32 -6.39 14.55
CA LEU A 41 -21.40 -7.67 13.84
C LEU A 41 -20.69 -7.56 12.50
N ILE A 42 -19.63 -8.34 12.34
CA ILE A 42 -18.76 -8.30 11.17
C ILE A 42 -18.99 -9.57 10.34
N VAL A 43 -19.29 -9.38 9.06
CA VAL A 43 -19.42 -10.49 8.11
C VAL A 43 -18.03 -11.09 7.84
N HIS A 44 -17.89 -12.41 7.93
CA HIS A 44 -16.65 -13.11 7.60
C HIS A 44 -16.40 -13.16 6.09
N ARG A 45 -15.95 -12.03 5.53
CA ARG A 45 -15.62 -11.82 4.11
C ARG A 45 -14.32 -11.03 3.97
N ASP A 46 -13.53 -11.32 2.94
CA ASP A 46 -12.45 -10.46 2.40
C ASP A 46 -11.59 -9.75 3.47
N ASN A 47 -11.10 -10.51 4.47
CA ASN A 47 -10.27 -10.04 5.57
C ASN A 47 -10.91 -8.99 6.50
N ALA A 48 -12.24 -8.82 6.48
CA ALA A 48 -12.95 -7.85 7.30
C ALA A 48 -12.68 -8.02 8.81
N LEU A 49 -12.55 -9.26 9.31
CA LEU A 49 -12.21 -9.53 10.70
C LEU A 49 -10.80 -9.03 11.05
N ALA A 50 -9.79 -9.37 10.24
CA ALA A 50 -8.43 -8.90 10.48
C ALA A 50 -8.31 -7.37 10.37
N ASN A 51 -8.97 -6.78 9.36
CA ASN A 51 -9.02 -5.33 9.18
C ASN A 51 -9.69 -4.62 10.36
N HIS A 52 -10.71 -5.22 10.96
CA HIS A 52 -11.33 -4.69 12.16
C HIS A 52 -10.33 -4.60 13.31
N ILE A 53 -9.55 -5.65 13.58
CA ILE A 53 -8.51 -5.62 14.64
C ILE A 53 -7.45 -4.56 14.38
N ILE A 54 -7.00 -4.42 13.13
CA ILE A 54 -5.89 -3.53 12.77
C ILE A 54 -6.31 -2.06 12.80
N LYS A 55 -7.50 -1.73 12.25
CA LYS A 55 -7.90 -0.34 11.98
C LYS A 55 -8.96 0.19 12.93
N ASN A 56 -9.90 -0.67 13.35
CA ASN A 56 -11.14 -0.22 13.98
C ASN A 56 -11.23 -0.60 15.47
N CYS A 57 -10.42 -1.56 15.93
CA CYS A 57 -10.43 -2.02 17.31
C CYS A 57 -9.37 -1.30 18.15
N ALA A 58 -9.83 -0.28 18.89
CA ALA A 58 -8.97 0.49 19.79
C ALA A 58 -8.38 -0.37 20.93
N LEU A 59 -9.15 -1.33 21.44
CA LEU A 59 -8.81 -2.18 22.59
C LEU A 59 -8.14 -3.51 22.23
N ALA A 60 -7.83 -3.74 20.94
CA ALA A 60 -7.14 -4.96 20.54
C ALA A 60 -5.75 -5.06 21.18
N SER A 61 -5.42 -6.24 21.71
CA SER A 61 -4.08 -6.53 22.23
C SER A 61 -3.03 -6.48 21.11
N ALA A 62 -1.76 -6.23 21.48
CA ALA A 62 -0.65 -6.26 20.54
C ALA A 62 -0.55 -7.62 19.82
N GLU A 63 -0.72 -8.71 20.58
CA GLU A 63 -0.74 -10.08 20.05
C GLU A 63 -1.84 -10.29 19.01
N ALA A 64 -3.06 -9.76 19.25
CA ALA A 64 -4.15 -9.88 18.30
C ALA A 64 -3.89 -9.11 17.00
N ARG A 65 -3.22 -7.96 17.08
CA ARG A 65 -2.82 -7.17 15.91
C ARG A 65 -1.74 -7.86 15.09
N GLU A 66 -0.74 -8.45 15.75
CA GLU A 66 0.29 -9.25 15.08
C GLU A 66 -0.32 -10.46 14.37
N ASP A 67 -1.18 -11.21 15.05
CA ASP A 67 -1.90 -12.35 14.47
C ASP A 67 -2.77 -11.93 13.27
N ALA A 68 -3.43 -10.77 13.35
CA ALA A 68 -4.24 -10.23 12.25
C ALA A 68 -3.38 -9.86 11.03
N ASN A 69 -2.22 -9.24 11.24
CA ASN A 69 -1.27 -8.92 10.19
C ASN A 69 -0.71 -10.19 9.53
N MET A 70 -0.31 -11.18 10.33
CA MET A 70 0.15 -12.48 9.82
C MET A 70 -0.94 -13.20 9.03
N PHE A 71 -2.20 -13.12 9.47
CA PHE A 71 -3.32 -13.74 8.77
C PHE A 71 -3.52 -13.12 7.37
N ILE A 72 -3.38 -11.80 7.23
CA ILE A 72 -3.47 -11.12 5.93
C ILE A 72 -2.28 -11.51 5.04
N MET A 73 -1.04 -11.52 5.58
CA MET A 73 0.16 -11.88 4.83
C MET A 73 0.12 -13.32 4.30
N LYS A 74 -0.25 -14.30 5.14
CA LYS A 74 -0.39 -15.71 4.74
C LYS A 74 -1.42 -15.91 3.63
N ARG A 75 -2.50 -15.13 3.66
CA ARG A 75 -3.56 -15.22 2.62
C ARG A 75 -3.16 -14.54 1.31
N GLY A 76 -2.24 -13.58 1.37
CA GLY A 76 -1.64 -12.93 0.21
C GLY A 76 -0.49 -13.70 -0.44
N ASN A 77 -0.13 -14.90 0.06
CA ASN A 77 1.11 -15.62 -0.27
C ASN A 77 2.38 -14.76 -0.07
N ILE A 78 2.35 -13.80 0.85
CA ILE A 78 3.52 -12.98 1.20
C ILE A 78 4.23 -13.73 2.32
N THR A 79 5.43 -14.23 2.03
CA THR A 79 6.29 -14.88 3.02
C THR A 79 7.06 -13.85 3.82
N LEU A 80 7.36 -14.16 5.08
CA LEU A 80 8.19 -13.33 5.98
C LEU A 80 9.60 -13.04 5.43
N ALA A 81 10.04 -13.78 4.39
CA ALA A 81 11.27 -13.53 3.65
C ALA A 81 11.24 -12.25 2.80
N ASP A 82 10.04 -11.70 2.53
CA ASP A 82 9.84 -10.54 1.63
C ASP A 82 9.63 -9.22 2.40
N ILE A 83 9.76 -9.24 3.73
CA ILE A 83 9.56 -8.05 4.58
C ILE A 83 10.93 -7.47 4.93
N PRO A 84 11.28 -6.26 4.45
CA PRO A 84 12.49 -5.58 4.90
C PRO A 84 12.34 -5.27 6.40
N LEU A 85 13.28 -5.76 7.20
CA LEU A 85 13.48 -5.34 8.59
C LEU A 85 13.95 -3.88 8.61
N THR A 86 13.01 -2.94 8.67
CA THR A 86 13.32 -1.56 9.06
C THR A 86 12.54 -1.21 10.32
N PRO A 87 13.21 -0.78 11.41
CA PRO A 87 12.52 -0.35 12.62
C PRO A 87 11.73 0.92 12.34
N ALA A 88 10.47 0.92 12.77
CA ALA A 88 9.58 2.06 12.71
C ALA A 88 10.13 3.22 13.54
N THR A 89 10.52 4.31 12.87
CA THR A 89 10.59 5.63 13.49
C THR A 89 9.34 6.42 13.12
N ALA A 90 8.79 7.04 14.15
CA ALA A 90 7.49 7.68 14.21
C ALA A 90 7.40 8.99 13.38
N SER A 91 6.12 9.35 13.13
CA SER A 91 5.59 10.70 12.90
C SER A 91 5.78 11.29 11.50
N THR A 92 4.66 11.63 10.84
CA THR A 92 4.17 13.01 10.57
C THR A 92 2.90 12.91 9.68
N GLU A 93 1.78 13.42 10.16
CA GLU A 93 1.15 14.70 9.78
C GLU A 93 -0.05 14.50 8.83
N ASP A 94 -1.22 14.75 9.42
CA ASP A 94 -2.49 14.98 8.75
C ASP A 94 -2.36 16.10 7.72
N VAL A 95 -2.74 15.83 6.47
CA VAL A 95 -3.13 16.90 5.54
C VAL A 95 -4.50 16.58 4.98
N ASP A 96 -5.46 17.27 5.60
CA ASP A 96 -6.81 17.54 5.16
C ASP A 96 -6.85 18.10 3.72
N SER A 97 -7.72 17.54 2.89
CA SER A 97 -8.25 18.24 1.73
C SER A 97 -9.66 17.75 1.46
N GLY A 98 -10.59 18.52 2.04
CA GLY A 98 -12.01 18.44 1.81
C GLY A 98 -12.39 18.39 0.32
N SER A 99 -13.12 17.33 0.02
CA SER A 99 -14.08 17.18 -1.07
C SER A 99 -15.08 18.35 -1.08
N GLU A 100 -15.50 18.81 -2.27
CA GLU A 100 -16.92 18.93 -2.66
C GLU A 100 -17.05 19.02 -4.20
N ALA A 101 -17.72 18.02 -4.81
CA ALA A 101 -18.73 18.24 -5.86
C ALA A 101 -19.38 16.89 -6.25
N LEU A 102 -20.69 16.84 -6.03
CA LEU A 102 -21.64 15.78 -6.37
C LEU A 102 -21.65 15.42 -7.87
N GLY A 103 -21.83 14.13 -8.19
CA GLY A 103 -22.12 13.70 -9.57
C GLY A 103 -22.15 12.18 -9.75
N GLU A 104 -23.34 11.60 -9.57
CA GLU A 104 -23.90 10.34 -10.08
C GLU A 104 -23.00 9.27 -10.74
N ASN A 105 -23.07 8.05 -10.18
CA ASN A 105 -22.65 6.80 -10.83
C ASN A 105 -23.45 6.54 -12.12
N PRO A 106 -22.84 5.88 -13.12
CA PRO A 106 -23.27 4.51 -13.34
C PRO A 106 -22.11 3.52 -13.50
N ALA A 107 -22.27 2.38 -12.84
CA ALA A 107 -21.42 1.22 -12.98
C ALA A 107 -21.41 0.71 -14.43
N LYS A 108 -20.22 0.44 -14.99
CA LYS A 108 -19.99 -0.69 -15.90
C LYS A 108 -18.51 -1.07 -15.98
N ARG A 109 -18.29 -2.35 -15.74
CA ARG A 109 -17.02 -3.10 -15.75
C ARG A 109 -16.35 -3.08 -17.13
N LYS A 110 -15.04 -3.37 -17.10
CA LYS A 110 -14.05 -3.56 -18.21
C LYS A 110 -13.32 -2.24 -18.53
N ARG A 111 -12.01 -2.11 -18.30
CA ARG A 111 -10.93 -2.92 -18.89
C ARG A 111 -9.73 -3.08 -17.92
N LEU A 112 -9.55 -4.26 -17.35
CA LEU A 112 -8.24 -4.71 -16.84
C LEU A 112 -7.47 -5.38 -17.98
N SER A 113 -7.24 -4.67 -19.09
CA SER A 113 -6.55 -5.27 -20.25
C SER A 113 -5.50 -4.36 -20.89
N LEU A 114 -5.04 -3.33 -20.18
CA LEU A 114 -3.91 -2.47 -20.56
C LEU A 114 -3.28 -1.82 -19.33
N MET A 115 -3.40 -2.45 -18.15
CA MET A 115 -2.41 -2.23 -17.11
C MET A 115 -1.20 -3.07 -17.53
N GLU A 116 -0.54 -2.56 -18.56
CA GLU A 116 0.81 -2.91 -18.96
C GLU A 116 1.58 -3.23 -17.69
N GLN A 117 2.21 -4.41 -17.64
CA GLN A 117 3.00 -4.87 -16.51
C GLN A 117 4.10 -3.84 -16.27
N ARG A 118 3.76 -2.78 -15.54
CA ARG A 118 4.69 -1.78 -15.07
C ARG A 118 5.65 -2.56 -14.20
N SER A 119 6.91 -2.60 -14.61
CA SER A 119 7.99 -3.15 -13.80
C SER A 119 7.88 -2.53 -12.41
N ILE A 120 8.24 -3.28 -11.36
CA ILE A 120 8.20 -2.78 -9.98
C ILE A 120 8.90 -1.42 -9.87
N ASP A 121 9.94 -1.18 -10.67
CA ASP A 121 10.60 0.12 -10.86
C ASP A 121 9.65 1.30 -11.08
N SER A 122 8.56 1.12 -11.84
CA SER A 122 7.60 2.19 -12.12
C SER A 122 6.75 2.56 -10.90
N PHE A 123 6.66 1.71 -9.88
CA PHE A 123 6.04 2.06 -8.59
C PHE A 123 7.02 2.79 -7.66
N LEU A 124 8.34 2.61 -7.88
CA LEU A 124 9.41 3.27 -7.12
C LEU A 124 9.82 4.62 -7.72
N GLU A 125 9.73 4.76 -9.05
CA GLU A 125 10.11 5.96 -9.77
C GLU A 125 8.98 6.99 -9.79
N ARG A 126 8.98 7.89 -8.80
CA ARG A 126 8.16 9.10 -8.83
C ARG A 126 8.70 10.08 -9.89
N PRO A 127 7.86 10.65 -10.77
CA PRO A 127 8.27 11.73 -11.67
C PRO A 127 8.75 12.93 -10.86
N MET A 128 9.83 13.56 -11.33
CA MET A 128 10.45 14.67 -10.62
C MET A 128 9.59 15.93 -10.74
N THR A 129 9.39 16.65 -9.64
CA THR A 129 8.76 17.98 -9.71
C THR A 129 9.69 18.97 -10.40
N GLU A 130 9.15 20.06 -10.92
CA GLU A 130 9.95 21.09 -11.61
C GLU A 130 11.03 21.70 -10.68
N GLU A 131 10.71 21.84 -9.40
CA GLU A 131 11.64 22.33 -8.38
C GLU A 131 12.81 21.36 -8.14
N GLU A 132 12.52 20.06 -8.04
CA GLU A 132 13.52 19.02 -7.88
C GLU A 132 14.41 18.90 -9.13
N LYS A 133 13.82 19.08 -10.32
CA LYS A 133 14.55 19.18 -11.59
C LYS A 133 15.54 20.31 -11.57
N ARG A 134 15.09 21.52 -11.25
CA ARG A 134 15.96 22.68 -11.15
C ARG A 134 17.08 22.48 -10.13
N ALA A 135 16.78 21.88 -8.98
CA ALA A 135 17.81 21.61 -7.96
C ALA A 135 18.84 20.59 -8.44
N SER A 136 18.40 19.55 -9.16
CA SER A 136 19.29 18.54 -9.75
C SER A 136 20.16 19.12 -10.86
N ASP A 137 19.59 19.97 -11.72
CA ASP A 137 20.33 20.64 -12.80
C ASP A 137 21.44 21.54 -12.26
N ILE A 138 21.17 22.29 -11.18
CA ILE A 138 22.19 23.12 -10.53
C ILE A 138 23.32 22.26 -9.94
N LYS A 139 23.00 21.13 -9.31
CA LYS A 139 24.00 20.20 -8.77
C LYS A 139 24.82 19.55 -9.88
N PHE A 140 24.16 19.17 -10.98
CA PHE A 140 24.80 18.61 -12.15
C PHE A 140 25.75 19.61 -12.82
N LEU A 141 25.31 20.86 -12.99
CA LEU A 141 26.16 21.94 -13.50
C LEU A 141 27.37 22.20 -12.59
N ARG A 142 27.18 22.24 -11.27
CA ARG A 142 28.29 22.38 -10.31
C ARG A 142 29.28 21.23 -10.45
N PHE A 143 28.81 20.00 -10.61
CA PHE A 143 29.67 18.85 -10.85
C PHE A 143 30.52 19.02 -12.11
N LEU A 144 29.92 19.43 -13.24
CA LEU A 144 30.66 19.66 -14.48
C LEU A 144 31.75 20.72 -14.31
N ILE A 145 31.44 21.82 -13.61
CA ILE A 145 32.40 22.90 -13.33
C ILE A 145 33.55 22.39 -12.43
N HIS A 146 33.22 21.70 -11.33
CA HIS A 146 34.23 21.23 -10.37
C HIS A 146 35.08 20.09 -10.90
N ALA A 147 34.52 19.23 -11.75
CA ALA A 147 35.24 18.16 -12.42
C ALA A 147 35.98 18.62 -13.69
N ASN A 148 35.89 19.92 -14.04
CA ASN A 148 36.46 20.52 -15.25
C ASN A 148 36.08 19.73 -16.52
N VAL A 149 34.84 19.27 -16.58
CA VAL A 149 34.32 18.49 -17.70
C VAL A 149 33.90 19.45 -18.82
N PRO A 150 34.31 19.21 -20.08
CA PRO A 150 33.87 20.03 -21.19
C PRO A 150 32.35 19.99 -21.34
N PHE A 151 31.71 21.15 -21.52
CA PHE A 151 30.25 21.25 -21.69
C PHE A 151 29.72 20.46 -22.89
N ASN A 152 30.57 20.17 -23.88
CA ASN A 152 30.21 19.32 -25.03
C ASN A 152 29.80 17.89 -24.62
N VAL A 153 30.22 17.41 -23.45
CA VAL A 153 29.87 16.08 -22.93
C VAL A 153 28.37 15.97 -22.63
N VAL A 154 27.68 17.09 -22.39
CA VAL A 154 26.23 17.13 -22.18
C VAL A 154 25.46 16.58 -23.39
N ASN A 155 25.99 16.76 -24.59
CA ASN A 155 25.40 16.25 -25.83
C ASN A 155 25.83 14.81 -26.17
N SER A 156 26.64 14.19 -25.31
CA SER A 156 27.10 12.82 -25.53
C SER A 156 25.99 11.82 -25.21
N PRO A 157 25.67 10.87 -26.11
CA PRO A 157 24.67 9.83 -25.84
C PRO A 157 25.06 8.96 -24.64
N LEU A 158 26.36 8.80 -24.37
CA LEU A 158 26.87 8.04 -23.23
C LEU A 158 26.47 8.66 -21.88
N LEU A 159 26.44 9.99 -21.81
CA LEU A 159 26.02 10.69 -20.61
C LEU A 159 24.51 10.52 -20.39
N ASP A 160 23.72 10.61 -21.45
CA ASP A 160 22.26 10.43 -21.39
C ASP A 160 21.90 8.99 -20.98
N GLU A 161 22.58 7.97 -21.52
CA GLU A 161 22.43 6.58 -21.08
C GLU A 161 22.80 6.39 -19.61
N PHE A 162 23.91 6.99 -19.17
CA PHE A 162 24.33 6.95 -17.76
C PHE A 162 23.29 7.60 -16.85
N VAL A 163 22.79 8.79 -17.21
CA VAL A 163 21.79 9.50 -16.42
C VAL A 163 20.47 8.72 -16.35
N LYS A 164 20.02 8.15 -17.48
CA LYS A 164 18.83 7.28 -17.54
C LYS A 164 18.99 5.99 -16.73
N SER A 165 20.20 5.46 -16.61
CA SER A 165 20.50 4.30 -15.75
C SER A 165 20.31 4.59 -14.26
N LEU A 166 20.60 5.83 -13.84
CA LEU A 166 20.41 6.27 -12.46
C LEU A 166 18.95 6.63 -12.19
N ARG A 167 18.31 7.31 -13.13
CA ARG A 167 16.90 7.70 -13.04
C ARG A 167 16.30 7.92 -14.42
N LYS A 168 15.40 7.02 -14.83
CA LYS A 168 14.80 7.02 -16.18
C LYS A 168 13.99 8.28 -16.49
N THR A 169 13.44 8.93 -15.46
CA THR A 169 12.61 10.13 -15.61
C THR A 169 13.41 11.43 -15.74
N TYR A 170 14.72 11.41 -15.49
CA TYR A 170 15.55 12.62 -15.54
C TYR A 170 16.26 12.72 -16.89
N ALA A 171 16.17 13.90 -17.49
CA ALA A 171 16.91 14.27 -18.69
C ALA A 171 17.79 15.47 -18.33
N PRO A 172 19.12 15.38 -18.53
CA PRO A 172 20.02 16.49 -18.23
C PRO A 172 19.72 17.68 -19.14
N PRO A 173 20.02 18.91 -18.69
CA PRO A 173 19.82 20.10 -19.50
C PRO A 173 20.83 20.10 -20.66
N SER A 174 20.34 20.16 -21.89
CA SER A 174 21.13 20.28 -23.13
C SER A 174 21.46 21.72 -23.47
#